data_AF-A0A4Q9GSM0-F1
#
_entry.id   AF-A0A4Q9GSM0-F1
#
_cell.length_a   1.000
_cell.length_b   1.000
_cell.length_c   1.000
_cell.angle_alpha   90.00
_cell.angle_beta   90.00
_cell.angle_gamma   90.00
#
_symmetry.space_group_name_H-M   'P 1'
#
loop_
_entity.id
_entity.type
_entity.pdbx_description
1 polymer ?
#
loop_
_entity_poly.entity_id
_entity_poly.type
_entity_poly.pdbx_seq_one_letter_code
_entity_poly.pdbx_strand_id
1 'polypeptide(L)'
;MSEPDEARITTRDDVSIRRAPKYPAFIIVGAGIGAIVTFILTAVFPVDPAVGFGALFGYFALYGVTIGALLGALLALLADRISLRRAKAATIELTTVGNPADVVEGQQPAPVKEPRKPKA
;
A
#
# COMPACT_ATOMS: atom_id res chain seq x y z
N MET A 1 -7.32 14.65 -54.01
CA MET A 1 -6.65 13.73 -53.07
C MET A 1 -6.28 14.56 -51.85
N SER A 2 -7.18 14.60 -50.88
CA SER A 2 -7.17 15.58 -49.79
C SER A 2 -8.27 15.18 -48.80
N GLU A 3 -7.99 14.18 -47.98
CA GLU A 3 -8.78 13.96 -46.77
C GLU A 3 -8.61 15.19 -45.87
N PRO A 4 -9.68 15.74 -45.28
CA PRO A 4 -9.52 16.76 -44.24
C PRO A 4 -8.83 16.11 -43.03
N ASP A 5 -7.90 16.85 -42.41
CA ASP A 5 -7.21 16.42 -41.18
C ASP A 5 -8.20 16.50 -40.01
N GLU A 6 -9.03 15.46 -39.88
CA GLU A 6 -10.19 15.45 -38.99
C GLU A 6 -9.75 15.54 -37.52
N ALA A 7 -10.25 16.55 -36.82
CA ALA A 7 -9.65 17.05 -35.60
C ALA A 7 -9.58 15.99 -34.48
N ARG A 8 -8.40 15.41 -34.29
CA ARG A 8 -8.13 14.35 -33.31
C ARG A 8 -8.11 14.89 -31.87
N ILE A 9 -9.30 15.10 -31.29
CA ILE A 9 -9.51 15.50 -29.88
C ILE A 9 -8.94 14.41 -28.96
N THR A 10 -7.67 14.56 -28.58
CA THR A 10 -6.88 13.48 -27.95
C THR A 10 -7.02 13.48 -26.43
N THR A 11 -7.40 12.30 -25.89
CA THR A 11 -7.79 12.05 -24.50
C THR A 11 -7.50 10.56 -24.16
N ARG A 12 -7.04 10.05 -23.00
CA ARG A 12 -6.71 10.51 -21.62
C ARG A 12 -7.85 10.63 -20.60
N ASP A 13 -7.89 9.73 -19.59
CA ASP A 13 -8.63 9.87 -18.31
C ASP A 13 -7.88 9.18 -17.13
N ASP A 14 -7.69 9.85 -15.97
CA ASP A 14 -6.60 9.49 -15.03
C ASP A 14 -7.03 8.59 -13.88
N VAL A 15 -6.99 7.30 -14.12
CA VAL A 15 -7.13 6.30 -13.06
C VAL A 15 -5.79 6.14 -12.34
N SER A 16 -5.47 7.11 -11.48
CA SER A 16 -4.30 7.08 -10.61
C SER A 16 -4.37 5.89 -9.62
N ILE A 17 -3.82 4.73 -10.02
CA ILE A 17 -3.70 3.55 -9.16
C ILE A 17 -2.64 3.82 -8.09
N ARG A 18 -3.09 4.46 -7.00
CA ARG A 18 -2.34 4.69 -5.76
C ARG A 18 -1.83 3.35 -5.20
N ARG A 19 -0.58 3.03 -5.52
CA ARG A 19 0.13 1.84 -5.03
C ARG A 19 0.21 1.87 -3.51
N ALA A 20 -0.59 1.04 -2.85
CA ALA A 20 -0.53 0.90 -1.40
C ALA A 20 0.88 0.45 -0.96
N PRO A 21 1.52 1.12 0.01
CA PRO A 21 2.78 0.66 0.58
C PRO A 21 2.60 -0.73 1.21
N LYS A 22 3.63 -1.58 1.10
CA LYS A 22 3.59 -2.96 1.62
C LYS A 22 3.84 -3.00 3.14
N TYR A 23 2.93 -2.41 3.91
CA TYR A 23 2.91 -2.45 5.37
C TYR A 23 3.20 -3.86 5.96
N PRO A 24 2.61 -4.97 5.45
CA PRO A 24 2.90 -6.30 5.98
C PRO A 24 4.37 -6.73 5.86
N ALA A 25 5.10 -6.28 4.83
CA ALA A 25 6.48 -6.70 4.61
C ALA A 25 7.41 -6.17 5.71
N PHE A 26 7.24 -4.91 6.11
CA PHE A 26 7.98 -4.31 7.22
C PHE A 26 7.64 -4.96 8.57
N ILE A 27 6.38 -5.32 8.79
CA ILE A 27 5.92 -6.01 10.00
C ILE A 27 6.55 -7.41 10.08
N ILE A 28 6.55 -8.18 8.98
CA ILE A 28 7.17 -9.52 8.90
C ILE A 28 8.68 -9.45 9.11
N VAL A 29 9.38 -8.49 8.48
CA VAL A 29 10.83 -8.30 8.66
C VAL A 29 11.15 -7.87 10.10
N GLY A 30 10.40 -6.94 10.68
CA GLY A 30 10.57 -6.52 12.07
C GLY A 30 10.33 -7.66 13.07
N ALA A 31 9.26 -8.44 12.88
CA ALA A 31 8.96 -9.64 13.64
C ALA A 31 10.09 -10.68 13.55
N GLY A 32 10.61 -10.92 12.35
CA GLY A 32 11.73 -11.85 12.12
C GLY A 32 13.02 -11.40 12.81
N ILE A 33 13.37 -10.11 12.71
CA ILE A 33 14.53 -9.53 13.43
C ILE A 33 14.32 -9.67 14.95
N GLY A 34 13.12 -9.39 15.46
CA GLY A 34 12.78 -9.56 16.87
C GLY A 34 12.93 -11.01 17.36
N ALA A 35 12.47 -11.98 16.57
CA ALA A 35 12.67 -13.41 16.86
C ALA A 35 14.14 -13.80 16.86
N ILE A 36 14.94 -13.32 15.90
CA ILE A 36 16.39 -13.59 15.81
C ILE A 36 17.13 -12.99 17.00
N VAL A 37 16.82 -11.74 17.39
CA VAL A 37 17.43 -11.09 18.57
C VAL A 37 17.10 -11.86 19.84
N THR A 38 15.84 -12.27 20.04
CA THR A 38 15.47 -13.13 21.17
C THR A 38 16.20 -14.48 21.13
N PHE A 39 16.28 -15.13 19.97
CA PHE A 39 16.96 -16.42 19.83
C PHE A 39 18.44 -16.32 20.22
N ILE A 40 19.13 -15.28 19.75
CA ILE A 40 20.53 -15.01 20.11
C ILE A 40 20.64 -14.77 21.62
N LEU A 41 19.76 -13.96 22.22
CA LEU A 41 19.73 -13.72 23.67
C LEU A 41 19.55 -15.03 24.46
N THR A 42 18.54 -15.84 24.14
CA THR A 42 18.32 -17.13 24.84
C THR A 42 19.46 -18.14 24.61
N ALA A 43 20.21 -18.02 23.51
CA ALA A 43 21.35 -18.88 23.21
C ALA A 43 22.67 -18.47 23.89
N VAL A 44 22.86 -17.20 24.26
CA VAL A 44 24.08 -16.73 24.96
C VAL A 44 23.95 -16.69 26.48
N PHE A 45 22.74 -16.67 27.03
CA PHE A 45 22.51 -16.72 28.48
C PHE A 45 22.34 -18.17 28.97
N PRO A 46 22.81 -18.51 30.19
CA PRO A 46 22.60 -19.83 30.77
C PRO A 46 21.11 -20.08 31.04
N VAL A 47 20.63 -21.25 30.64
CA VAL A 47 19.22 -21.65 30.77
C VAL A 47 19.05 -22.59 31.96
N ASP A 48 18.05 -22.32 32.80
CA ASP A 48 17.65 -23.19 33.90
C ASP A 48 17.14 -24.55 33.36
N PRO A 49 17.73 -25.69 33.75
CA PRO A 49 17.26 -27.03 33.36
C PRO A 49 15.80 -27.33 33.71
N ALA A 50 15.23 -26.69 34.75
CA ALA A 50 13.83 -26.86 35.13
C ALA A 50 12.84 -26.17 34.19
N VAL A 51 13.30 -25.16 33.41
CA VAL A 51 12.49 -24.45 32.40
C VAL A 51 12.79 -24.99 30.99
N GLY A 52 14.07 -25.19 30.69
CA GLY A 52 14.53 -25.65 29.37
C GLY A 52 14.48 -24.57 28.28
N PHE A 53 15.35 -24.73 27.27
CA PHE A 53 15.56 -23.71 26.23
C PHE A 53 14.28 -23.37 25.46
N GLY A 54 13.49 -24.37 25.06
CA GLY A 54 12.31 -24.18 24.21
C GLY A 54 11.22 -23.34 24.87
N ALA A 55 10.97 -23.54 26.18
CA ALA A 55 9.98 -22.76 26.91
C ALA A 55 10.45 -21.33 27.16
N LEU A 56 11.71 -21.14 27.55
CA LEU A 56 12.30 -19.83 27.80
C LEU A 56 12.37 -18.99 26.51
N PHE A 57 12.83 -19.59 25.40
CA PHE A 57 12.83 -18.97 24.08
C PHE A 57 11.40 -18.64 23.64
N GLY A 58 10.46 -19.59 23.72
CA GLY A 58 9.07 -19.37 23.32
C GLY A 58 8.39 -18.23 24.07
N TYR A 59 8.60 -18.14 25.38
CA TYR A 59 8.08 -17.04 26.21
C TYR A 59 8.67 -15.69 25.80
N PHE A 60 9.99 -15.57 25.69
CA PHE A 60 10.61 -14.31 25.25
C PHE A 60 10.34 -13.99 23.77
N ALA A 61 10.04 -14.99 22.93
CA ALA A 61 9.77 -14.80 21.51
C ALA A 61 8.44 -14.06 21.30
N LEU A 62 7.43 -14.24 22.17
CA LEU A 62 6.22 -13.41 22.15
C LEU A 62 6.58 -11.92 22.27
N TYR A 63 7.43 -11.55 23.23
CA TYR A 63 7.86 -10.16 23.42
C TYR A 63 8.75 -9.67 22.27
N GLY A 64 9.76 -10.45 21.87
CA GLY A 64 10.68 -10.10 20.77
C GLY A 64 9.96 -9.90 19.44
N VAL A 65 9.09 -10.84 19.06
CA VAL A 65 8.25 -10.74 17.85
C VAL A 65 7.30 -9.55 17.93
N THR A 66 6.62 -9.34 19.06
CA THR A 66 5.66 -8.23 19.20
C THR A 66 6.35 -6.86 19.13
N ILE A 67 7.46 -6.68 19.85
CA ILE A 67 8.24 -5.43 19.82
C ILE A 67 8.84 -5.22 18.43
N GLY A 68 9.42 -6.26 17.82
CA GLY A 68 9.94 -6.22 16.46
C GLY A 68 8.89 -5.86 15.42
N ALA A 69 7.68 -6.46 15.51
CA ALA A 69 6.54 -6.16 14.65
C ALA A 69 6.06 -4.71 14.80
N LEU A 70 5.98 -4.19 16.04
CA LEU A 70 5.63 -2.80 16.32
C LEU A 70 6.66 -1.82 15.76
N LEU A 71 7.95 -2.08 15.96
CA LEU A 71 9.02 -1.26 15.38
C LEU A 71 8.99 -1.31 13.84
N GLY A 72 8.76 -2.48 13.25
CA GLY A 72 8.53 -2.65 11.81
C GLY A 72 7.34 -1.84 11.30
N ALA A 73 6.20 -1.87 12.01
CA ALA A 73 5.02 -1.07 11.67
C ALA A 73 5.30 0.45 11.73
N LEU A 74 6.02 0.91 12.76
CA LEU A 74 6.41 2.32 12.91
C LEU A 74 7.34 2.77 11.77
N LEU A 75 8.32 1.94 11.39
CA LEU A 75 9.16 2.19 10.22
C LEU A 75 8.36 2.21 8.91
N ALA A 76 7.36 1.34 8.76
CA ALA A 76 6.46 1.33 7.60
C ALA A 76 5.64 2.62 7.49
N LEU A 77 5.07 3.11 8.60
CA LEU A 77 4.33 4.37 8.69
C LEU A 77 5.23 5.58 8.39
N LEU A 78 6.49 5.54 8.84
CA LEU A 78 7.47 6.59 8.54
C LEU A 78 7.87 6.59 7.06
N ALA A 79 8.05 5.40 6.46
CA ALA A 79 8.30 5.23 5.04
C ALA A 79 7.11 5.67 4.16
N ASP A 80 5.86 5.37 4.57
CA ASP A 80 4.67 5.86 3.87
C ASP A 80 4.55 7.39 3.94
N ARG A 81 4.86 8.02 5.09
CA ARG A 81 4.93 9.49 5.18
C ARG A 81 5.92 10.11 4.20
N ILE A 82 6.98 9.40 3.80
CA ILE A 82 7.92 9.83 2.75
C ILE A 82 7.35 9.51 1.36
N SER A 83 6.72 8.35 1.19
CA SER A 83 6.03 7.93 -0.05
C SER A 83 4.94 8.92 -0.46
N LEU A 84 4.01 9.26 0.44
CA LEU A 84 2.94 10.24 0.22
C LEU A 84 3.45 11.64 -0.14
N ARG A 85 4.63 12.03 0.36
CA ARG A 85 5.30 13.29 -0.03
C ARG A 85 5.88 13.21 -1.45
N ARG A 86 6.49 12.08 -1.82
CA ARG A 86 7.04 11.86 -3.17
C ARG A 86 5.96 11.64 -4.22
N ALA A 87 4.85 10.98 -3.87
CA ALA A 87 3.72 10.73 -4.77
C ALA A 87 3.08 12.02 -5.29
N LYS A 88 3.10 13.11 -4.50
CA LYS A 88 2.64 14.44 -4.95
C LYS A 88 3.52 15.07 -6.06
N ALA A 89 4.74 14.58 -6.28
CA ALA A 89 5.59 15.02 -7.39
C ALA A 89 5.32 14.23 -8.68
N ALA A 90 4.61 13.10 -8.60
CA ALA A 90 4.08 12.39 -9.77
C ALA A 90 2.69 12.94 -10.11
N THR A 91 2.62 14.24 -10.44
CA THR A 91 1.44 14.81 -11.10
C THR A 91 1.28 14.11 -12.45
N ILE A 92 0.19 13.36 -12.60
CA ILE A 92 -0.04 12.54 -13.80
C ILE A 92 -0.73 13.41 -14.87
N GLU A 93 -0.41 13.18 -16.14
CA GLU A 93 -0.68 14.12 -17.25
C GLU A 93 -1.92 13.71 -18.08
N LEU A 94 -2.92 14.60 -18.17
CA LEU A 94 -4.27 14.25 -18.66
C LEU A 94 -4.94 15.27 -19.61
N THR A 95 -6.23 15.05 -19.93
CA THR A 95 -7.12 15.88 -20.77
C THR A 95 -8.62 15.65 -20.46
N THR A 96 -9.05 14.40 -20.17
CA THR A 96 -10.46 13.94 -20.04
C THR A 96 -11.23 13.90 -21.37
N VAL A 97 -12.13 12.90 -21.52
CA VAL A 97 -12.53 12.25 -22.78
C VAL A 97 -13.43 13.06 -23.74
N GLY A 98 -13.25 12.89 -25.07
CA GLY A 98 -14.21 13.36 -26.07
C GLY A 98 -13.98 12.97 -27.54
N ASN A 99 -14.97 12.30 -28.15
CA ASN A 99 -15.18 12.24 -29.61
C ASN A 99 -16.07 13.43 -30.01
N PRO A 100 -15.75 14.24 -31.04
CA PRO A 100 -16.59 15.40 -31.41
C PRO A 100 -18.05 15.05 -31.76
N ALA A 101 -18.37 13.79 -32.12
CA ALA A 101 -19.75 13.36 -32.35
C ALA A 101 -20.64 13.47 -31.10
N ASP A 102 -20.08 13.29 -29.90
CA ASP A 102 -20.82 13.30 -28.62
C ASP A 102 -21.32 14.70 -28.22
N VAL A 103 -20.95 15.75 -28.98
CA VAL A 103 -21.23 17.17 -28.68
C VAL A 103 -22.34 17.75 -29.56
N VAL A 104 -22.78 17.03 -30.61
CA VAL A 104 -23.74 17.53 -31.62
C VAL A 104 -25.14 16.94 -31.41
N GLU A 105 -25.24 15.69 -30.93
CA GLU A 105 -26.51 15.04 -30.61
C GLU A 105 -27.05 15.58 -29.27
N GLY A 106 -28.30 16.07 -29.23
CA GLY A 106 -28.87 16.84 -28.12
C GLY A 106 -29.22 16.06 -26.83
N GLN A 107 -28.39 15.10 -26.43
CA GLN A 107 -28.67 14.22 -25.30
C GLN A 107 -28.41 14.92 -23.95
N GLN A 108 -29.48 15.47 -23.37
CA GLN A 108 -29.49 15.93 -21.98
C GLN A 108 -28.94 14.82 -21.06
N PRO A 109 -27.96 15.10 -20.17
CA PRO A 109 -27.20 14.06 -19.49
C PRO A 109 -28.11 13.16 -18.67
N ALA A 110 -28.08 11.86 -18.98
CA ALA A 110 -28.91 10.87 -18.32
C ALA A 110 -28.69 10.92 -16.80
N PRO A 111 -29.76 10.79 -15.97
CA PRO A 111 -29.66 10.99 -14.53
C PRO A 111 -28.60 10.06 -13.95
N VAL A 112 -27.61 10.66 -13.27
CA VAL A 112 -26.49 9.94 -12.67
C VAL A 112 -27.02 8.80 -11.81
N LYS A 113 -26.73 7.57 -12.22
CA LYS A 113 -27.16 6.38 -11.47
C LYS A 113 -26.44 6.37 -10.14
N GLU A 114 -27.16 6.77 -9.11
CA GLU A 114 -26.67 6.89 -7.74
C GLU A 114 -25.94 5.60 -7.32
N PRO A 115 -24.71 5.69 -6.78
CA PRO A 115 -23.91 4.50 -6.51
C PRO A 115 -24.62 3.63 -5.47
N ARG A 116 -24.97 2.40 -5.87
CA ARG A 116 -25.59 1.41 -4.98
C ARG A 116 -24.74 1.27 -3.72
N LYS A 117 -25.32 1.64 -2.57
CA LYS A 117 -24.66 1.51 -1.27
C LYS A 117 -24.17 0.06 -1.10
N PRO A 118 -22.94 -0.16 -0.61
CA PRO A 118 -22.51 -1.49 -0.23
C PRO A 118 -23.47 -2.03 0.85
N LYS A 119 -23.90 -3.28 0.67
CA LYS A 119 -24.73 -3.96 1.67
C LYS A 119 -23.86 -4.26 2.89
N ALA A 120 -24.34 -3.89 4.07
CA ALA A 120 -23.76 -4.29 5.36
C ALA A 120 -24.01 -5.78 5.65
#